data_AF-A0A285LV74-F1
#
_entry.id   AF-A0A285LV74-F1
#
_cell.length_a   1.000
_cell.length_b   1.000
_cell.length_c   1.000
_cell.angle_alpha   90.00
_cell.angle_beta   90.00
_cell.angle_gamma   90.00
#
_symmetry.space_group_name_H-M   'P 1'
#
loop_
_entity.id
_entity.type
_entity.pdbx_description
1 polymer ?
#
loop_
_entity_poly.entity_id
_entity_poly.type
_entity_poly.pdbx_seq_one_letter_code
_entity_poly.pdbx_strand_id
1 'polypeptide(L)'
;ALGGGPGGGEPEYRGGESQALGEGLGLGGAESELGGAASGFEGESVPGSNGGVAAVAGASREGHDYLEALTIDRELPGSLAYAIDRYGSSARAVRDQLSHDTWMILSSVDRALAEYRESDGDETALSAVHSLTLAALLSLSGIGAESLVRDIGWCVMDIGKRIERGLAVTALLSAALTETYPPEAERVVTEAVLQAAESSVSYRRRHRDSVRVSAVAGLLLFDRGNPRSLAYQLERLDADFAALPGASGSSRPQRLLADAQRMLRRVDPDDLNVTDENGRRTELAELLDGVHLRLRKVAESFETTKLSLPVGIQPLWGSTRVVG
;
A
#
# COMPACT_ATOMS: atom_id res chain seq x y z
N ALA A 1 30.76 48.63 36.32
CA ALA A 1 30.90 48.58 37.79
C ALA A 1 30.05 47.40 38.26
N LEU A 2 30.63 46.22 38.55
CA LEU A 2 31.25 45.83 39.84
C LEU A 2 30.23 46.00 41.00
N GLY A 3 29.83 45.02 41.80
CA GLY A 3 30.32 43.66 42.09
C GLY A 3 30.08 43.36 43.58
N GLY A 4 29.89 42.09 43.97
CA GLY A 4 30.04 41.63 45.38
C GLY A 4 29.04 40.56 45.86
N GLY A 5 29.49 39.30 45.96
CA GLY A 5 28.89 38.22 46.79
C GLY A 5 29.46 38.25 48.23
N PRO A 6 29.65 37.10 48.96
CA PRO A 6 29.31 35.69 48.68
C PRO A 6 28.84 34.87 49.92
N GLY A 7 28.66 33.54 49.73
CA GLY A 7 28.65 32.48 50.78
C GLY A 7 27.44 31.55 50.66
N GLY A 8 27.49 30.22 50.54
CA GLY A 8 28.53 29.22 50.78
C GLY A 8 27.95 28.13 51.69
N GLY A 9 27.75 26.90 51.20
CA GLY A 9 27.37 25.74 52.03
C GLY A 9 26.64 24.61 51.29
N GLU A 10 27.37 23.55 50.94
CA GLU A 10 26.82 22.19 50.76
C GLU A 10 26.42 21.61 52.14
N PRO A 11 25.59 20.55 52.19
CA PRO A 11 26.19 19.26 52.54
C PRO A 11 25.56 17.99 51.93
N GLU A 12 26.46 17.02 51.72
CA GLU A 12 26.43 15.58 52.03
C GLU A 12 25.19 14.70 51.79
N TYR A 13 25.42 13.70 50.92
CA TYR A 13 24.76 12.40 50.91
C TYR A 13 25.12 11.58 52.17
N ARG A 14 24.10 11.07 52.87
CA ARG A 14 24.22 9.93 53.81
C ARG A 14 23.15 8.89 53.50
N GLY A 15 23.61 7.66 53.29
CA GLY A 15 22.76 6.48 53.25
C GLY A 15 22.20 6.12 54.63
N GLY A 16 21.06 5.46 54.62
CA GLY A 16 20.42 4.86 55.78
C GLY A 16 19.42 3.81 55.33
N GLU A 17 19.77 2.55 55.56
CA GLU A 17 18.88 1.39 55.47
C GLU A 17 17.71 1.55 56.45
N SER A 18 16.51 1.11 56.06
CA SER A 18 15.50 0.71 57.03
C SER A 18 14.60 -0.40 56.48
N GLN A 19 14.30 -1.30 57.40
CA GLN A 19 13.84 -2.67 57.22
C GLN A 19 12.36 -2.80 56.85
N ALA A 20 12.10 -3.94 56.22
CA ALA A 20 10.84 -4.64 56.03
C ALA A 20 9.85 -4.57 57.22
N LEU A 21 8.59 -4.35 56.87
CA LEU A 21 7.44 -4.99 57.51
C LEU A 21 6.57 -5.57 56.40
N GLY A 22 6.44 -6.89 56.40
CA GLY A 22 5.63 -7.65 55.48
C GLY A 22 4.29 -8.01 56.10
N GLU A 23 3.22 -7.74 55.35
CA GLU A 23 1.90 -8.37 55.36
C GLU A 23 1.44 -8.22 53.90
N GLY A 24 1.11 -9.22 53.09
CA GLY A 24 0.57 -10.54 53.36
C GLY A 24 -0.71 -10.69 52.55
N LEU A 25 -0.62 -10.81 51.21
CA LEU A 25 -1.76 -11.23 50.37
C LEU A 25 -1.25 -12.11 49.22
N GLY A 26 -1.70 -13.36 49.23
CA GLY A 26 -1.25 -14.44 48.36
C GLY A 26 -1.65 -14.29 46.90
N LEU A 27 -0.72 -14.68 46.02
CA LEU A 27 -0.98 -14.92 44.61
C LEU A 27 -1.42 -16.37 44.44
N GLY A 28 -2.73 -16.59 44.53
CA GLY A 28 -3.40 -17.73 43.92
C GLY A 28 -3.68 -17.43 42.44
N GLY A 29 -3.50 -18.44 41.60
CA GLY A 29 -3.45 -18.32 40.15
C GLY A 29 -4.66 -17.67 39.47
N ALA A 30 -4.37 -17.08 38.32
CA ALA A 30 -5.34 -16.76 37.28
C ALA A 30 -4.65 -16.91 35.93
N GLU A 31 -4.68 -18.13 35.40
CA GLU A 31 -4.75 -18.33 33.96
C GLU A 31 -6.12 -17.79 33.51
N SER A 32 -6.14 -16.84 32.56
CA SER A 32 -7.38 -16.40 31.92
C SER A 32 -7.08 -15.90 30.51
N GLU A 33 -7.38 -16.79 29.57
CA GLU A 33 -8.24 -16.55 28.40
C GLU A 33 -8.03 -15.23 27.63
N LEU A 34 -7.17 -15.30 26.62
CA LEU A 34 -7.29 -14.49 25.40
C LEU A 34 -7.64 -15.41 24.23
N GLY A 35 -8.85 -15.96 24.30
CA GLY A 35 -9.55 -16.59 23.18
C GLY A 35 -10.93 -15.96 23.07
N GLY A 36 -11.22 -15.27 21.97
CA GLY A 36 -12.56 -14.74 21.73
C GLY A 36 -12.61 -13.39 21.02
N ALA A 37 -12.29 -13.38 19.73
CA ALA A 37 -12.75 -12.33 18.80
C ALA A 37 -12.91 -12.89 17.39
N ALA A 38 -13.62 -14.01 17.27
CA ALA A 38 -14.03 -14.61 16.01
C ALA A 38 -15.39 -15.28 16.18
N SER A 39 -16.43 -14.50 16.48
CA SER A 39 -17.82 -14.95 16.38
C SER A 39 -18.72 -13.74 16.17
N GLY A 40 -19.27 -13.62 14.97
CA GLY A 40 -20.13 -12.50 14.59
C GLY A 40 -20.58 -12.53 13.14
N PHE A 41 -20.89 -13.71 12.62
CA PHE A 41 -21.68 -13.89 11.39
C PHE A 41 -22.66 -15.04 11.63
N GLU A 42 -23.66 -14.82 12.47
CA GLU A 42 -24.88 -15.62 12.45
C GLU A 42 -25.81 -14.99 11.42
N GLY A 43 -25.81 -15.54 10.21
CA GLY A 43 -26.79 -15.25 9.19
C GLY A 43 -28.13 -15.88 9.58
N GLU A 44 -29.15 -15.04 9.70
CA GLU A 44 -30.53 -15.48 9.88
C GLU A 44 -30.96 -16.26 8.63
N SER A 45 -31.15 -17.58 8.79
CA SER A 45 -31.48 -18.48 7.69
C SER A 45 -32.92 -18.28 7.25
N VAL A 46 -33.10 -17.70 6.06
CA VAL A 46 -34.39 -17.71 5.34
C VAL A 46 -34.63 -19.13 4.81
N PRO A 47 -35.73 -19.82 5.17
CA PRO A 47 -35.99 -21.16 4.67
C PRO A 47 -36.48 -21.09 3.23
N GLY A 48 -35.63 -21.46 2.27
CA GLY A 48 -36.03 -21.62 0.86
C GLY A 48 -34.97 -21.38 -0.21
N SER A 49 -33.78 -20.87 0.10
CA SER A 49 -32.73 -20.73 -0.91
C SER A 49 -31.80 -21.94 -0.93
N ASN A 50 -31.95 -22.82 -1.93
CA ASN A 50 -30.83 -23.63 -2.43
C ASN A 50 -29.82 -22.68 -3.10
N GLY A 51 -29.12 -21.88 -2.29
CA GLY A 51 -28.01 -21.05 -2.71
C GLY A 51 -26.74 -21.87 -2.55
N GLY A 52 -26.16 -22.30 -3.67
CA GLY A 52 -24.79 -22.82 -3.65
C GLY A 52 -23.90 -21.76 -2.98
N VAL A 53 -23.28 -22.13 -1.86
CA VAL A 53 -22.26 -21.30 -1.23
C VAL A 53 -21.22 -21.04 -2.32
N ALA A 54 -21.05 -19.78 -2.74
CA ALA A 54 -20.07 -19.42 -3.75
C ALA A 54 -18.72 -19.98 -3.30
N ALA A 55 -18.14 -20.87 -4.11
CA ALA A 55 -16.86 -21.49 -3.80
C ALA A 55 -15.83 -20.37 -3.60
N VAL A 56 -15.30 -20.26 -2.38
CA VAL A 56 -14.28 -19.28 -2.03
C VAL A 56 -13.03 -19.59 -2.87
N ALA A 57 -12.32 -18.57 -3.36
CA ALA A 57 -11.03 -18.77 -4.02
C ALA A 57 -10.10 -19.54 -3.07
N GLY A 58 -9.55 -20.68 -3.53
CA GLY A 58 -8.81 -21.64 -2.68
C GLY A 58 -9.59 -22.92 -2.33
N ALA A 59 -10.92 -22.94 -2.47
CA ALA A 59 -11.74 -24.12 -2.15
C ALA A 59 -11.55 -25.29 -3.14
N SER A 60 -11.00 -25.03 -4.32
CA SER A 60 -10.55 -26.05 -5.27
C SER A 60 -9.03 -26.14 -5.24
N ARG A 61 -8.49 -27.32 -5.57
CA ARG A 61 -7.04 -27.50 -5.68
C ARG A 61 -6.41 -26.53 -6.69
N GLU A 62 -7.07 -26.30 -7.82
CA GLU A 62 -6.65 -25.31 -8.80
C GLU A 62 -6.60 -23.89 -8.21
N GLY A 63 -7.58 -23.52 -7.38
CA GLY A 63 -7.60 -22.23 -6.70
C GLY A 63 -6.50 -22.10 -5.65
N HIS A 64 -6.20 -23.17 -4.92
CA HIS A 64 -5.08 -23.22 -3.98
C HIS A 64 -3.74 -23.06 -4.70
N ASP A 65 -3.49 -23.87 -5.73
CA ASP A 65 -2.27 -23.81 -6.53
C ASP A 65 -2.07 -22.41 -7.16
N TYR A 66 -3.17 -21.75 -7.57
CA TYR A 66 -3.14 -20.37 -8.05
C TYR A 66 -2.75 -19.34 -6.98
N LEU A 67 -3.36 -19.43 -5.78
CA LEU A 67 -3.03 -18.54 -4.66
C LEU A 67 -1.60 -18.77 -4.16
N GLU A 68 -1.15 -20.02 -4.14
CA GLU A 68 0.23 -20.38 -3.83
C GLU A 68 1.20 -19.73 -4.82
N ALA A 69 0.96 -19.87 -6.14
CA ALA A 69 1.78 -19.23 -7.16
C ALA A 69 1.85 -17.70 -6.99
N LEU A 70 0.71 -17.04 -6.72
CA LEU A 70 0.66 -15.61 -6.43
C LEU A 70 1.37 -15.20 -5.13
N THR A 71 1.63 -16.15 -4.24
CA THR A 71 2.28 -15.90 -2.96
C THR A 71 3.80 -16.09 -3.02
N ILE A 72 4.26 -17.23 -3.54
CA ILE A 72 5.65 -17.67 -3.37
C ILE A 72 6.52 -17.65 -4.63
N ASP A 73 5.94 -17.50 -5.82
CA ASP A 73 6.71 -17.49 -7.06
C ASP A 73 7.52 -16.20 -7.19
N ARG A 74 8.85 -16.27 -7.08
CA ARG A 74 9.75 -15.12 -7.15
C ARG A 74 9.98 -14.60 -8.58
N GLU A 75 9.59 -15.37 -9.59
CA GLU A 75 9.79 -15.02 -11.00
C GLU A 75 8.50 -14.46 -11.63
N LEU A 76 7.34 -14.66 -10.99
CA LEU A 76 6.05 -14.16 -11.45
C LEU A 76 5.87 -12.67 -11.11
N PRO A 77 5.90 -11.74 -12.09
CA PRO A 77 5.68 -10.32 -11.80
C PRO A 77 4.29 -10.09 -11.23
N GLY A 78 4.23 -9.47 -10.04
CA GLY A 78 2.97 -9.20 -9.34
C GLY A 78 2.65 -10.21 -8.24
N SER A 79 3.41 -11.30 -8.09
CA SER A 79 3.33 -12.13 -6.89
C SER A 79 3.85 -11.38 -5.65
N LEU A 80 3.48 -11.86 -4.47
CA LEU A 80 3.97 -11.31 -3.20
C LEU A 80 5.49 -11.47 -3.07
N ALA A 81 6.03 -12.67 -3.32
CA ALA A 81 7.47 -12.92 -3.22
C ALA A 81 8.28 -12.05 -4.21
N TYR A 82 7.80 -11.90 -5.44
CA TYR A 82 8.41 -10.99 -6.43
C TYR A 82 8.45 -9.55 -5.90
N ALA A 83 7.33 -9.05 -5.36
CA ALA A 83 7.24 -7.69 -4.85
C ALA A 83 8.17 -7.45 -3.65
N ILE A 84 8.28 -8.42 -2.73
CA ILE A 84 9.18 -8.36 -1.57
C ILE A 84 10.65 -8.38 -2.01
N ASP A 85 11.02 -9.20 -2.99
CA ASP A 85 12.38 -9.25 -3.51
C ASP A 85 12.79 -7.94 -4.20
N ARG A 86 11.86 -7.34 -4.97
CA ARG A 86 12.07 -6.03 -5.59
C ARG A 86 12.18 -4.93 -4.54
N TYR A 87 11.29 -4.91 -3.55
CA TYR A 87 11.37 -3.97 -2.43
C TYR A 87 12.69 -4.09 -1.68
N GLY A 88 13.11 -5.31 -1.34
CA GLY A 88 14.38 -5.58 -0.67
C GLY A 88 15.58 -5.13 -1.50
N SER A 89 15.53 -5.27 -2.83
CA SER A 89 16.57 -4.80 -3.74
C SER A 89 16.68 -3.28 -3.75
N SER A 90 15.55 -2.56 -3.81
CA SER A 90 15.49 -1.10 -3.67
C SER A 90 15.99 -0.64 -2.30
N ALA A 91 15.59 -1.33 -1.22
CA ALA A 91 16.05 -1.04 0.14
C ALA A 91 17.57 -1.20 0.29
N ARG A 92 18.18 -2.20 -0.36
CA ARG A 92 19.65 -2.39 -0.35
C ARG A 92 20.41 -1.25 -1.02
N ALA A 93 19.82 -0.60 -2.03
CA ALA A 93 20.44 0.53 -2.72
C ALA A 93 20.57 1.79 -1.84
N VAL A 94 19.75 1.89 -0.78
CA VAL A 94 19.74 3.01 0.19
C VAL A 94 19.92 2.51 1.62
N ARG A 95 20.72 1.44 1.81
CA ARG A 95 20.81 0.71 3.09
C ARG A 95 21.17 1.58 4.28
N ASP A 96 22.06 2.55 4.07
CA ASP A 96 22.54 3.50 5.07
C ASP A 96 21.46 4.51 5.50
N GLN A 97 20.38 4.63 4.75
CA GLN A 97 19.25 5.53 5.03
C GLN A 97 18.09 4.81 5.76
N LEU A 98 18.17 3.49 5.97
CA LEU A 98 17.09 2.70 6.56
C LEU A 98 17.42 2.27 7.99
N SER A 99 16.40 2.29 8.85
CA SER A 99 16.52 1.83 10.24
C SER A 99 16.80 0.32 10.32
N HIS A 100 17.40 -0.12 11.42
CA HIS A 100 17.59 -1.55 11.69
C HIS A 100 16.26 -2.31 11.73
N ASP A 101 15.20 -1.69 12.28
CA ASP A 101 13.86 -2.28 12.35
C ASP A 101 13.28 -2.58 10.96
N THR A 102 13.51 -1.69 9.99
CA THR A 102 13.13 -1.93 8.58
C THR A 102 13.75 -3.22 8.06
N TRP A 103 15.03 -3.47 8.35
CA TRP A 103 15.72 -4.68 7.92
C TRP A 103 15.21 -5.92 8.63
N MET A 104 14.98 -5.86 9.95
CA MET A 104 14.42 -6.99 10.71
C MET A 104 13.06 -7.41 10.16
N ILE A 105 12.19 -6.44 9.84
CA ILE A 105 10.87 -6.72 9.29
C ILE A 105 10.98 -7.37 7.90
N LEU A 106 11.81 -6.83 7.00
CA LEU A 106 12.01 -7.46 5.69
C LEU A 106 12.55 -8.88 5.78
N SER A 107 13.52 -9.11 6.65
CA SER A 107 14.06 -10.45 6.89
C SER A 107 13.02 -11.41 7.48
N SER A 108 12.07 -10.93 8.29
CA SER A 108 10.98 -11.77 8.79
C SER A 108 10.02 -12.23 7.68
N VAL A 109 9.73 -11.36 6.70
CA VAL A 109 8.87 -11.72 5.56
C VAL A 109 9.57 -12.70 4.63
N ASP A 110 10.83 -12.43 4.30
CA ASP A 110 11.64 -13.33 3.45
C ASP A 110 11.76 -14.72 4.08
N ARG A 111 11.97 -14.77 5.40
CA ARG A 111 12.00 -16.03 6.15
C ARG A 111 10.65 -16.75 6.16
N ALA A 112 9.53 -16.05 6.39
CA ALA A 112 8.21 -16.68 6.37
C ALA A 112 7.88 -17.28 4.99
N LEU A 113 8.25 -16.58 3.90
CA LEU A 113 8.10 -17.08 2.53
C LEU A 113 8.99 -18.30 2.26
N ALA A 114 10.21 -18.33 2.81
CA ALA A 114 11.10 -19.48 2.69
C ALA A 114 10.60 -20.70 3.47
N GLU A 115 10.16 -20.49 4.73
CA GLU A 115 9.62 -21.54 5.60
C GLU A 115 8.38 -22.21 4.98
N TYR A 116 7.49 -21.45 4.33
CA TYR A 116 6.35 -22.04 3.63
C TYR A 116 6.77 -22.92 2.45
N ARG A 117 7.79 -22.53 1.67
CA ARG A 117 8.30 -23.35 0.56
C ARG A 117 8.89 -24.69 1.00
N GLU A 118 9.33 -24.77 2.25
CA GLU A 118 9.84 -26.00 2.86
C GLU A 118 8.73 -26.82 3.54
N SER A 119 7.52 -26.27 3.66
CA SER A 119 6.36 -26.95 4.25
C SER A 119 5.59 -27.80 3.23
N ASP A 120 4.62 -28.58 3.71
CA ASP A 120 3.68 -29.34 2.86
C ASP A 120 2.72 -28.44 2.04
N GLY A 121 2.78 -27.11 2.23
CA GLY A 121 2.09 -26.13 1.39
C GLY A 121 0.57 -26.14 1.54
N ASP A 122 0.06 -26.48 2.74
CA ASP A 122 -1.38 -26.51 2.99
C ASP A 122 -1.99 -25.10 3.16
N GLU A 123 -3.32 -25.03 3.17
CA GLU A 123 -4.07 -23.78 3.30
C GLU A 123 -3.78 -23.05 4.62
N THR A 124 -3.47 -23.80 5.69
CA THR A 124 -3.17 -23.23 7.02
C THR A 124 -1.81 -22.54 6.99
N ALA A 125 -0.81 -23.18 6.39
CA ALA A 125 0.52 -22.61 6.18
C ALA A 125 0.45 -21.36 5.29
N LEU A 126 -0.38 -21.39 4.24
CA LEU A 126 -0.54 -20.27 3.32
C LEU A 126 -1.15 -19.05 4.03
N SER A 127 -2.22 -19.28 4.80
CA SER A 127 -2.87 -18.26 5.63
C SER A 127 -1.94 -17.68 6.71
N ALA A 128 -1.09 -18.52 7.31
CA ALA A 128 -0.10 -18.07 8.29
C ALA A 128 0.94 -17.12 7.65
N VAL A 129 1.44 -17.44 6.45
CA VAL A 129 2.36 -16.56 5.71
C VAL A 129 1.69 -15.25 5.32
N HIS A 130 0.45 -15.27 4.86
CA HIS A 130 -0.30 -14.04 4.54
C HIS A 130 -0.48 -13.16 5.78
N SER A 131 -0.81 -13.75 6.92
CA SER A 131 -1.01 -13.03 8.19
C SER A 131 0.29 -12.39 8.69
N LEU A 132 1.39 -13.14 8.68
CA LEU A 132 2.72 -12.64 9.05
C LEU A 132 3.18 -11.52 8.12
N THR A 133 3.02 -11.72 6.82
CA THR A 133 3.36 -10.71 5.80
C THR A 133 2.54 -9.44 6.00
N LEU A 134 1.23 -9.56 6.23
CA LEU A 134 0.36 -8.41 6.47
C LEU A 134 0.82 -7.63 7.71
N ALA A 135 1.10 -8.31 8.82
CA ALA A 135 1.61 -7.69 10.04
C ALA A 135 2.94 -6.95 9.81
N ALA A 136 3.85 -7.55 9.03
CA ALA A 136 5.11 -6.93 8.65
C ALA A 136 4.92 -5.68 7.78
N LEU A 137 4.07 -5.74 6.75
CA LEU A 137 3.78 -4.60 5.87
C LEU A 137 3.09 -3.45 6.62
N LEU A 138 2.19 -3.76 7.56
CA LEU A 138 1.58 -2.78 8.46
C LEU A 138 2.64 -2.13 9.36
N SER A 139 3.58 -2.92 9.89
CA SER A 139 4.70 -2.42 10.69
C SER A 139 5.62 -1.49 9.89
N LEU A 140 5.97 -1.85 8.66
CA LEU A 140 6.72 -0.98 7.74
C LEU A 140 5.96 0.32 7.44
N SER A 141 4.65 0.24 7.22
CA SER A 141 3.82 1.43 7.03
C SER A 141 3.82 2.33 8.28
N GLY A 142 3.80 1.75 9.47
CA GLY A 142 3.89 2.48 10.74
C GLY A 142 5.23 3.19 10.91
N ILE A 143 6.35 2.49 10.66
CA ILE A 143 7.69 3.09 10.67
C ILE A 143 7.78 4.25 9.66
N GLY A 144 7.25 4.05 8.45
CA GLY A 144 7.22 5.09 7.43
C GLY A 144 6.35 6.30 7.80
N ALA A 145 5.29 6.07 8.57
CA ALA A 145 4.38 7.12 9.03
C ALA A 145 4.96 7.91 10.21
N GLU A 146 5.53 7.25 11.21
CA GLU A 146 5.85 7.90 12.50
C GLU A 146 7.35 8.15 12.71
N SER A 147 8.23 7.37 12.08
CA SER A 147 9.67 7.40 12.37
C SER A 147 10.52 8.02 11.25
N LEU A 148 10.05 8.01 10.00
CA LEU A 148 10.80 8.63 8.89
C LEU A 148 10.70 10.16 8.95
N VAL A 149 11.85 10.81 9.02
CA VAL A 149 11.98 12.26 8.91
C VAL A 149 11.38 12.73 7.59
N ARG A 150 10.61 13.83 7.62
CA ARG A 150 9.93 14.41 6.45
C ARG A 150 10.90 15.23 5.60
N ASP A 151 11.91 14.56 5.07
CA ASP A 151 12.92 15.14 4.19
C ASP A 151 12.72 14.75 2.71
N ILE A 152 13.74 14.98 1.89
CA ILE A 152 13.72 14.65 0.46
C ILE A 152 13.59 13.14 0.24
N GLY A 153 14.25 12.32 1.07
CA GLY A 153 14.17 10.86 0.98
C GLY A 153 12.74 10.38 1.22
N TRP A 154 12.06 10.97 2.20
CA TRP A 154 10.63 10.72 2.42
C TRP A 154 9.78 11.13 1.22
N CYS A 155 10.01 12.31 0.63
CA CYS A 155 9.25 12.76 -0.54
C CYS A 155 9.44 11.81 -1.73
N VAL A 156 10.67 11.35 -2.00
CA VAL A 156 10.96 10.39 -3.09
C VAL A 156 10.28 9.04 -2.85
N MET A 157 10.27 8.56 -1.60
CA MET A 157 9.55 7.35 -1.22
C MET A 157 8.04 7.51 -1.40
N ASP A 158 7.45 8.62 -0.95
CA ASP A 158 6.01 8.85 -1.08
C ASP A 158 5.61 9.01 -2.55
N ILE A 159 6.41 9.69 -3.39
CA ILE A 159 6.23 9.73 -4.85
C ILE A 159 6.08 8.33 -5.44
N GLY A 160 7.04 7.43 -5.14
CA GLY A 160 6.98 6.04 -5.60
C GLY A 160 5.72 5.33 -5.12
N LYS A 161 5.40 5.47 -3.84
CA LYS A 161 4.18 4.89 -3.23
C LYS A 161 2.90 5.41 -3.88
N ARG A 162 2.78 6.71 -4.19
CA ARG A 162 1.60 7.29 -4.85
C ARG A 162 1.44 6.78 -6.28
N ILE A 163 2.54 6.66 -7.02
CA ILE A 163 2.55 6.10 -8.37
C ILE A 163 2.08 4.65 -8.32
N GLU A 164 2.68 3.80 -7.48
CA GLU A 164 2.31 2.38 -7.37
C GLU A 164 0.84 2.21 -6.96
N ARG A 165 0.33 3.01 -6.01
CA ARG A 165 -1.09 2.98 -5.62
C ARG A 165 -2.02 3.38 -6.76
N GLY A 166 -1.66 4.39 -7.54
CA GLY A 166 -2.43 4.80 -8.72
C GLY A 166 -2.43 3.73 -9.82
N LEU A 167 -1.28 3.09 -10.06
CA LEU A 167 -1.16 1.98 -11.00
C LEU A 167 -1.99 0.77 -10.55
N ALA A 168 -1.94 0.44 -9.25
CA ALA A 168 -2.70 -0.68 -8.68
C ALA A 168 -4.21 -0.46 -8.79
N VAL A 169 -4.72 0.72 -8.43
CA VAL A 169 -6.15 1.04 -8.56
C VAL A 169 -6.59 1.01 -10.01
N THR A 170 -5.83 1.63 -10.92
CA THR A 170 -6.22 1.63 -12.35
C THR A 170 -6.21 0.23 -12.96
N ALA A 171 -5.22 -0.61 -12.62
CA ALA A 171 -5.17 -2.00 -13.06
C ALA A 171 -6.30 -2.85 -12.47
N LEU A 172 -6.60 -2.71 -11.17
CA LEU A 172 -7.68 -3.43 -10.50
C LEU A 172 -9.03 -3.12 -11.13
N LEU A 173 -9.35 -1.84 -11.33
CA LEU A 173 -10.62 -1.45 -11.93
C LEU A 173 -10.69 -1.83 -13.42
N SER A 174 -9.56 -1.79 -14.13
CA SER A 174 -9.50 -2.21 -15.54
C SER A 174 -9.79 -3.71 -15.67
N ALA A 175 -9.21 -4.53 -14.81
CA ALA A 175 -9.43 -5.98 -14.81
C ALA A 175 -10.85 -6.38 -14.36
N ALA A 176 -11.45 -5.63 -13.44
CA ALA A 176 -12.66 -6.07 -12.73
C ALA A 176 -13.95 -5.37 -13.14
N LEU A 177 -13.91 -4.15 -13.69
CA LEU A 177 -15.11 -3.32 -13.86
C LEU A 177 -15.32 -2.81 -15.29
N THR A 178 -14.43 -3.05 -16.24
CA THR A 178 -14.63 -2.61 -17.63
C THR A 178 -15.67 -3.44 -18.37
N GLU A 179 -15.87 -4.69 -18.00
CA GLU A 179 -16.88 -5.57 -18.58
C GLU A 179 -18.10 -5.66 -17.65
N THR A 180 -19.28 -5.85 -18.24
CA THR A 180 -20.50 -6.17 -17.50
C THR A 180 -20.56 -7.66 -17.19
N TYR A 181 -21.19 -7.98 -16.07
CA TYR A 181 -21.43 -9.36 -15.65
C TYR A 181 -22.91 -9.57 -15.33
N PRO A 182 -23.39 -10.82 -15.27
CA PRO A 182 -24.68 -11.11 -14.67
C PRO A 182 -24.77 -10.50 -13.25
N PRO A 183 -25.95 -10.03 -12.80
CA PRO A 183 -26.07 -9.23 -11.58
C PRO A 183 -25.44 -9.84 -10.31
N GLU A 184 -25.53 -11.17 -10.15
CA GLU A 184 -24.92 -11.86 -9.01
C GLU A 184 -23.39 -11.84 -9.04
N ALA A 185 -22.80 -12.09 -10.22
CA ALA A 185 -21.36 -12.04 -10.42
C ALA A 185 -20.83 -10.61 -10.30
N GLU A 186 -21.55 -9.62 -10.84
CA GLU A 186 -21.19 -8.20 -10.72
C GLU A 186 -21.14 -7.76 -9.26
N ARG A 187 -22.10 -8.21 -8.44
CA ARG A 187 -22.10 -7.96 -7.00
C ARG A 187 -20.85 -8.53 -6.32
N VAL A 188 -20.54 -9.80 -6.57
CA VAL A 188 -19.37 -10.48 -5.97
C VAL A 188 -18.06 -9.81 -6.39
N VAL A 189 -17.89 -9.53 -7.68
CA VAL A 189 -16.69 -8.85 -8.21
C VAL A 189 -16.54 -7.47 -7.59
N THR A 190 -17.63 -6.69 -7.50
CA THR A 190 -17.57 -5.35 -6.93
C THR A 190 -17.28 -5.36 -5.43
N GLU A 191 -17.84 -6.31 -4.67
CA GLU A 191 -17.51 -6.52 -3.26
C GLU A 191 -16.03 -6.88 -3.08
N ALA A 192 -15.49 -7.76 -3.93
CA ALA A 192 -14.08 -8.13 -3.94
C ALA A 192 -13.17 -6.94 -4.25
N VAL A 193 -13.52 -6.10 -5.23
CA VAL A 193 -12.80 -4.85 -5.54
C VAL A 193 -12.78 -3.91 -4.32
N LEU A 194 -13.93 -3.73 -3.66
CA LEU A 194 -14.02 -2.89 -2.47
C LEU A 194 -13.20 -3.42 -1.29
N GLN A 195 -13.11 -4.75 -1.13
CA GLN A 195 -12.26 -5.39 -0.13
C GLN A 195 -10.78 -5.22 -0.46
N ALA A 196 -10.37 -5.50 -1.70
CA ALA A 196 -9.00 -5.33 -2.17
C ALA A 196 -8.52 -3.86 -2.07
N ALA A 197 -9.42 -2.90 -2.29
CA ALA A 197 -9.14 -1.48 -2.15
C ALA A 197 -9.29 -0.94 -0.71
N GLU A 198 -9.53 -1.80 0.29
CA GLU A 198 -9.81 -1.44 1.69
C GLU A 198 -10.88 -0.34 1.83
N SER A 199 -11.86 -0.34 0.94
CA SER A 199 -12.89 0.70 0.83
C SER A 199 -14.30 0.19 1.14
N SER A 200 -14.45 -1.07 1.54
CA SER A 200 -15.73 -1.72 1.86
C SER A 200 -16.51 -1.01 2.97
N VAL A 201 -15.87 -0.68 4.10
CA VAL A 201 -16.50 0.02 5.23
C VAL A 201 -16.97 1.42 4.82
N SER A 202 -16.08 2.16 4.15
CA SER A 202 -16.36 3.50 3.63
C SER A 202 -17.51 3.52 2.63
N TYR A 203 -17.63 2.47 1.82
CA TYR A 203 -18.69 2.30 0.85
C TYR A 203 -20.03 1.99 1.52
N ARG A 204 -20.09 0.96 2.39
CA ARG A 204 -21.32 0.55 3.08
C ARG A 204 -21.94 1.70 3.87
N ARG A 205 -21.11 2.51 4.54
CA ARG A 205 -21.57 3.68 5.29
C ARG A 205 -22.30 4.71 4.41
N ARG A 206 -21.91 4.86 3.14
CA ARG A 206 -22.46 5.87 2.21
C ARG A 206 -23.60 5.33 1.34
N HIS A 207 -23.57 4.06 0.96
CA HIS A 207 -24.42 3.51 -0.10
C HIS A 207 -25.39 2.40 0.34
N ARG A 208 -25.46 2.08 1.65
CA ARG A 208 -26.40 1.11 2.27
C ARG A 208 -26.67 -0.12 1.38
N ASP A 209 -25.72 -1.06 1.38
CA ASP A 209 -25.71 -2.38 0.71
C ASP A 209 -26.07 -2.44 -0.80
N SER A 210 -26.38 -1.31 -1.43
CA SER A 210 -26.59 -1.25 -2.88
C SER A 210 -25.25 -1.15 -3.62
N VAL A 211 -24.89 -2.21 -4.32
CA VAL A 211 -23.66 -2.29 -5.12
C VAL A 211 -23.91 -1.66 -6.49
N ARG A 212 -23.21 -0.56 -6.77
CA ARG A 212 -23.25 0.17 -8.06
C ARG A 212 -21.83 0.52 -8.50
N VAL A 213 -21.50 0.21 -9.76
CA VAL A 213 -20.18 0.48 -10.35
C VAL A 213 -19.86 1.98 -10.33
N SER A 214 -20.78 2.88 -10.69
CA SER A 214 -20.55 4.33 -10.56
C SER A 214 -20.25 4.80 -9.15
N ALA A 215 -20.86 4.19 -8.12
CA ALA A 215 -20.56 4.54 -6.74
C ALA A 215 -19.15 4.07 -6.34
N VAL A 216 -18.72 2.91 -6.84
CA VAL A 216 -17.35 2.42 -6.64
C VAL A 216 -16.34 3.28 -7.39
N ALA A 217 -16.61 3.65 -8.64
CA ALA A 217 -15.81 4.60 -9.39
C ALA A 217 -15.75 5.96 -8.69
N GLY A 218 -16.89 6.47 -8.19
CA GLY A 218 -16.99 7.64 -7.32
C GLY A 218 -15.99 7.61 -6.16
N LEU A 219 -16.00 6.50 -5.41
CA LEU A 219 -15.17 6.31 -4.23
C LEU A 219 -13.68 6.08 -4.52
N LEU A 220 -13.36 5.33 -5.58
CA LEU A 220 -11.99 4.89 -5.89
C LEU A 220 -11.27 5.76 -6.92
N LEU A 221 -12.00 6.54 -7.73
CA LEU A 221 -11.40 7.45 -8.70
C LEU A 221 -11.44 8.89 -8.21
N PHE A 222 -12.59 9.36 -7.69
CA PHE A 222 -12.85 10.80 -7.53
C PHE A 222 -12.84 11.32 -6.09
N ASP A 223 -13.04 10.48 -5.08
CA ASP A 223 -13.11 10.91 -3.67
C ASP A 223 -11.75 11.37 -3.13
N ARG A 224 -11.50 12.68 -3.14
CA ARG A 224 -10.29 13.32 -2.60
C ARG A 224 -10.10 13.12 -1.10
N GLY A 225 -11.14 12.73 -0.36
CA GLY A 225 -11.04 12.40 1.06
C GLY A 225 -10.61 10.97 1.32
N ASN A 226 -10.66 10.09 0.31
CA ASN A 226 -10.28 8.69 0.41
C ASN A 226 -8.79 8.49 0.10
N PRO A 227 -7.94 8.07 1.06
CA PRO A 227 -6.50 7.83 0.83
C PRO A 227 -6.19 6.68 -0.14
N ARG A 228 -7.21 5.97 -0.62
CA ARG A 228 -7.13 4.92 -1.64
C ARG A 228 -7.55 5.41 -3.01
N SER A 229 -8.21 6.56 -3.12
CA SER A 229 -8.67 7.04 -4.42
C SER A 229 -7.51 7.50 -5.29
N LEU A 230 -7.73 7.41 -6.60
CA LEU A 230 -6.83 7.95 -7.61
C LEU A 230 -6.66 9.46 -7.44
N ALA A 231 -7.74 10.23 -7.28
CA ALA A 231 -7.67 11.67 -7.03
C ALA A 231 -6.75 12.03 -5.86
N TYR A 232 -6.88 11.34 -4.73
CA TYR A 232 -6.01 11.54 -3.57
C TYR A 232 -4.54 11.23 -3.90
N GLN A 233 -4.26 10.13 -4.60
CA GLN A 233 -2.89 9.78 -4.97
C GLN A 233 -2.28 10.86 -5.87
N LEU A 234 -3.01 11.33 -6.88
CA LEU A 234 -2.54 12.33 -7.83
C LEU A 234 -2.32 13.71 -7.17
N GLU A 235 -3.11 14.07 -6.16
CA GLU A 235 -2.95 15.31 -5.41
C GLU A 235 -1.74 15.25 -4.47
N ARG A 236 -1.55 14.11 -3.78
CA ARG A 236 -0.36 13.90 -2.95
C ARG A 236 0.92 13.87 -3.77
N LEU A 237 0.90 13.17 -4.91
CA LEU A 237 2.02 13.11 -5.84
C LEU A 237 2.42 14.50 -6.36
N ASP A 238 1.46 15.39 -6.58
CA ASP A 238 1.73 16.77 -7.00
C ASP A 238 2.39 17.58 -5.89
N ALA A 239 1.89 17.44 -4.66
CA ALA A 239 2.47 18.06 -3.47
C ALA A 239 3.91 17.59 -3.23
N ASP A 240 4.18 16.29 -3.38
CA ASP A 240 5.53 15.74 -3.20
C ASP A 240 6.48 16.26 -4.29
N PHE A 241 6.04 16.36 -5.55
CA PHE A 241 6.85 16.99 -6.60
C PHE A 241 7.14 18.47 -6.34
N ALA A 242 6.20 19.21 -5.75
CA ALA A 242 6.40 20.60 -5.37
C ALA A 242 7.38 20.76 -4.20
N ALA A 243 7.48 19.76 -3.31
CA ALA A 243 8.39 19.76 -2.17
C ALA A 243 9.85 19.42 -2.55
N LEU A 244 10.10 18.86 -3.73
CA LEU A 244 11.46 18.53 -4.17
C LEU A 244 12.30 19.79 -4.47
N PRO A 245 13.63 19.76 -4.19
CA PRO A 245 14.52 20.85 -4.55
C PRO A 245 14.52 21.12 -6.06
N GLY A 246 14.44 22.41 -6.42
CA GLY A 246 14.40 22.84 -7.82
C GLY A 246 13.08 22.53 -8.52
N ALA A 247 11.98 22.34 -7.79
CA ALA A 247 10.64 22.21 -8.36
C ALA A 247 10.29 23.48 -9.15
N SER A 248 10.14 23.33 -10.47
CA SER A 248 9.73 24.43 -11.36
C SER A 248 8.22 24.46 -11.61
N GLY A 249 7.49 23.44 -11.15
CA GLY A 249 6.07 23.22 -11.51
C GLY A 249 5.85 22.78 -12.96
N SER A 250 6.93 22.70 -13.75
CA SER A 250 6.87 22.51 -15.21
C SER A 250 7.74 21.36 -15.71
N SER A 251 8.31 20.56 -14.80
CA SER A 251 9.11 19.38 -15.18
C SER A 251 8.27 18.37 -15.97
N ARG A 252 8.92 17.50 -16.77
CA ARG A 252 8.21 16.47 -17.55
C ARG A 252 7.30 15.58 -16.68
N PRO A 253 7.73 15.05 -15.52
CA PRO A 253 6.85 14.31 -14.62
C PRO A 253 5.62 15.12 -14.16
N GLN A 254 5.81 16.39 -13.77
CA GLN A 254 4.71 17.27 -13.35
C GLN A 254 3.70 17.54 -14.47
N ARG A 255 4.16 17.72 -15.72
CA ARG A 255 3.25 17.90 -16.86
C ARG A 255 2.42 16.64 -17.14
N LEU A 256 3.04 15.45 -17.07
CA LEU A 256 2.35 14.17 -17.23
C LEU A 256 1.35 13.91 -16.10
N LEU A 257 1.69 14.28 -14.87
CA LEU A 257 0.76 14.25 -13.74
C LEU A 257 -0.42 15.18 -13.97
N ALA A 258 -0.17 16.42 -14.40
CA ALA A 258 -1.22 17.38 -14.70
C ALA A 258 -2.13 16.90 -15.84
N ASP A 259 -1.60 16.16 -16.82
CA ASP A 259 -2.41 15.46 -17.84
C ASP A 259 -3.34 14.42 -17.20
N ALA A 260 -2.81 13.51 -16.36
CA ALA A 260 -3.61 12.50 -15.69
C ALA A 260 -4.74 13.11 -14.83
N GLN A 261 -4.42 14.17 -14.06
CA GLN A 261 -5.41 14.91 -13.29
C GLN A 261 -6.45 15.60 -14.18
N ARG A 262 -6.07 16.12 -15.35
CA ARG A 262 -7.02 16.71 -16.31
C ARG A 262 -7.96 15.67 -16.89
N MET A 263 -7.48 14.47 -17.19
CA MET A 263 -8.32 13.37 -17.67
C MET A 263 -9.41 13.06 -16.65
N LEU A 264 -9.01 12.88 -15.38
CA LEU A 264 -9.95 12.59 -14.30
C LEU A 264 -10.98 13.72 -14.07
N ARG A 265 -10.58 14.99 -14.22
CA ARG A 265 -11.50 16.14 -14.04
C ARG A 265 -12.50 16.34 -15.19
N ARG A 266 -12.25 15.76 -16.36
CA ARG A 266 -13.07 15.99 -17.56
C ARG A 266 -14.20 14.98 -17.74
N VAL A 267 -14.14 13.86 -17.02
CA VAL A 267 -15.12 12.78 -17.11
C VAL A 267 -16.26 13.06 -16.13
N ASP A 268 -17.49 12.90 -16.62
CA ASP A 268 -18.66 12.82 -15.75
C ASP A 268 -18.73 11.40 -15.14
N PRO A 269 -18.79 11.24 -13.81
CA PRO A 269 -18.91 9.92 -13.19
C PRO A 269 -20.11 9.09 -13.66
N ASP A 270 -21.18 9.72 -14.14
CA ASP A 270 -22.36 9.01 -14.64
C ASP A 270 -22.09 8.33 -15.99
N ASP A 271 -21.20 8.90 -16.82
CA ASP A 271 -20.83 8.34 -18.13
C ASP A 271 -20.03 7.03 -17.99
N LEU A 272 -19.37 6.81 -16.85
CA LEU A 272 -18.55 5.63 -16.60
C LEU A 272 -19.35 4.31 -16.52
N ASN A 273 -20.66 4.39 -16.31
CA ASN A 273 -21.54 3.22 -16.31
C ASN A 273 -22.06 2.87 -17.70
N VAL A 274 -21.92 3.75 -18.69
CA VAL A 274 -22.47 3.54 -20.02
C VAL A 274 -21.70 2.41 -20.70
N THR A 275 -22.44 1.45 -21.26
CA THR A 275 -21.89 0.26 -21.90
C THR A 275 -22.15 0.30 -23.40
N ASP A 276 -21.21 -0.25 -24.17
CA ASP A 276 -21.40 -0.50 -25.59
C ASP A 276 -22.27 -1.75 -25.85
N GLU A 277 -22.43 -2.11 -27.13
CA GLU A 277 -23.21 -3.28 -27.57
C GLU A 277 -22.65 -4.63 -27.06
N ASN A 278 -21.37 -4.66 -26.68
CA ASN A 278 -20.70 -5.85 -26.15
C ASN A 278 -20.74 -5.91 -24.62
N GLY A 279 -21.37 -4.93 -23.97
CA GLY A 279 -21.41 -4.84 -22.52
C GLY A 279 -20.12 -4.30 -21.90
N ARG A 280 -19.29 -3.58 -22.67
CA ARG A 280 -18.06 -2.96 -22.19
C ARG A 280 -18.28 -1.49 -21.83
N ARG A 281 -17.78 -1.06 -20.67
CA ARG A 281 -17.74 0.33 -20.21
C ARG A 281 -16.57 1.06 -20.84
N THR A 282 -16.73 1.51 -22.08
CA THR A 282 -15.65 2.08 -22.90
C THR A 282 -15.05 3.36 -22.30
N GLU A 283 -15.89 4.29 -21.82
CA GLU A 283 -15.45 5.51 -21.11
C GLU A 283 -14.55 5.19 -19.90
N LEU A 284 -14.94 4.20 -19.10
CA LEU A 284 -14.15 3.73 -17.96
C LEU A 284 -12.83 3.13 -18.41
N ALA A 285 -12.84 2.23 -19.40
CA ALA A 285 -11.64 1.60 -19.92
C ALA A 285 -10.64 2.64 -20.45
N GLU A 286 -11.09 3.60 -21.26
CA GLU A 286 -10.25 4.64 -21.84
C GLU A 286 -9.67 5.59 -20.78
N LEU A 287 -10.46 5.96 -19.78
CA LEU A 287 -9.98 6.76 -18.64
C LEU A 287 -8.87 6.01 -17.88
N LEU A 288 -9.11 4.74 -17.52
CA LEU A 288 -8.19 3.93 -16.75
C LEU A 288 -6.88 3.70 -17.50
N ASP A 289 -6.94 3.28 -18.76
CA ASP A 289 -5.77 3.06 -19.61
C ASP A 289 -4.96 4.35 -19.81
N GLY A 290 -5.67 5.44 -20.06
CA GLY A 290 -5.06 6.74 -20.28
C GLY A 290 -4.29 7.25 -19.06
N VAL A 291 -4.90 7.18 -17.86
CA VAL A 291 -4.25 7.53 -16.59
C VAL A 291 -3.12 6.56 -16.27
N HIS A 292 -3.33 5.25 -16.39
CA HIS A 292 -2.32 4.23 -16.12
C HIS A 292 -1.05 4.48 -16.94
N LEU A 293 -1.20 4.76 -18.24
CA LEU A 293 -0.09 5.10 -19.13
C LEU A 293 0.63 6.38 -18.69
N ARG A 294 -0.09 7.39 -18.17
CA ARG A 294 0.55 8.62 -17.69
C ARG A 294 1.34 8.36 -16.41
N LEU A 295 0.81 7.57 -15.48
CA LEU A 295 1.53 7.18 -14.26
C LEU A 295 2.80 6.39 -14.57
N ARG A 296 2.76 5.45 -15.52
CA ARG A 296 3.97 4.74 -16.01
C ARG A 296 5.01 5.72 -16.56
N LYS A 297 4.59 6.64 -17.42
CA LYS A 297 5.48 7.68 -17.98
C LYS A 297 6.02 8.65 -16.91
N VAL A 298 5.23 8.95 -15.87
CA VAL A 298 5.69 9.72 -14.72
C VAL A 298 6.82 8.97 -14.02
N ALA A 299 6.63 7.68 -13.73
CA ALA A 299 7.64 6.83 -13.09
C ALA A 299 8.95 6.80 -13.89
N GLU A 300 8.87 6.43 -15.18
CA GLU A 300 10.02 6.37 -16.09
C GLU A 300 10.76 7.72 -16.19
N SER A 301 10.00 8.81 -16.34
CA SER A 301 10.58 10.15 -16.45
C SER A 301 11.22 10.59 -15.14
N PHE A 302 10.64 10.24 -14.00
CA PHE A 302 11.18 10.57 -12.68
C PHE A 302 12.48 9.80 -12.43
N GLU A 303 12.46 8.48 -12.66
CA GLU A 303 13.65 7.62 -12.54
C GLU A 303 14.81 8.15 -13.39
N THR A 304 14.55 8.39 -14.68
CA THR A 304 15.59 8.87 -15.62
C THR A 304 16.17 10.22 -15.19
N THR A 305 15.36 11.12 -14.63
CA THR A 305 15.78 12.51 -14.34
C THR A 305 16.37 12.68 -12.94
N LYS A 306 15.94 11.86 -11.97
CA LYS A 306 16.21 12.07 -10.54
C LYS A 306 16.92 10.91 -9.85
N LEU A 307 16.81 9.69 -10.37
CA LEU A 307 17.34 8.48 -9.74
C LEU A 307 18.46 7.80 -10.53
N SER A 308 18.63 8.16 -11.81
CA SER A 308 19.79 7.71 -12.58
C SER A 308 21.06 8.42 -12.12
N LEU A 309 22.16 7.66 -11.99
CA LEU A 309 23.47 8.24 -11.72
C LEU A 309 23.82 9.21 -12.87
N PRO A 310 24.48 10.35 -12.58
CA PRO A 310 24.95 11.22 -13.64
C PRO A 310 25.81 10.41 -14.61
N VAL A 311 25.34 10.26 -15.85
CA VAL A 311 26.21 9.82 -16.94
C VAL A 311 27.35 10.83 -17.01
N GLY A 312 28.59 10.32 -17.03
CA GLY A 312 29.81 11.11 -16.80
C GLY A 312 29.81 12.44 -17.55
N ILE A 313 30.39 13.46 -16.92
CA ILE A 313 30.49 14.85 -17.41
C ILE A 313 30.66 14.85 -18.92
N GLN A 314 29.61 15.22 -19.66
CA GLN A 314 29.75 15.53 -21.08
C GLN A 314 30.54 16.83 -21.16
N PRO A 315 31.78 16.83 -21.69
CA PRO A 315 32.50 18.08 -21.90
C PRO A 315 31.70 18.94 -22.87
N LEU A 316 31.54 20.23 -22.55
CA LEU A 316 30.78 21.19 -23.36
C LEU A 316 31.40 21.44 -24.75
N TRP A 317 32.61 20.93 -24.98
CA TRP A 317 33.29 20.90 -26.27
C TRP A 317 33.22 19.48 -26.83
N GLY A 318 32.58 19.35 -28.01
CA GLY A 318 32.27 18.08 -28.66
C GLY A 318 33.47 17.15 -28.87
N SER A 319 33.15 15.88 -29.07
CA SER A 319 34.10 14.81 -29.40
C SER A 319 34.90 15.16 -30.65
N THR A 320 36.09 15.70 -30.45
CA THR A 320 37.07 15.82 -31.52
C THR A 320 37.58 14.40 -31.80
N ARG A 321 36.93 13.69 -32.72
CA ARG A 321 37.54 12.52 -33.37
C ARG A 321 38.76 13.05 -34.11
N VAL A 322 39.94 12.84 -33.54
CA VAL A 322 41.20 12.92 -34.27
C VAL A 322 41.16 11.79 -35.29
N VAL A 323 40.91 12.15 -36.55
CA VAL A 323 41.13 11.25 -37.68
C VAL A 323 42.64 11.23 -37.89
N GLY A 324 43.26 10.09 -37.60
CA GLY A 324 44.60 9.73 -38.01
C GLY A 324 44.55 8.66 -39.09
#